data_AF-A0A976DLA1-F1
#
_entry.id   AF-A0A976DLA1-F1
#
_cell.length_a   1.000
_cell.length_b   1.000
_cell.length_c   1.000
_cell.angle_alpha   90.00
_cell.angle_beta   90.00
_cell.angle_gamma   90.00
#
_symmetry.space_group_name_H-M   'P 1'
#
loop_
_entity.id
_entity.type
_entity.pdbx_description
1 polymer ?
#
loop_
_entity_poly.entity_id
_entity_poly.type
_entity_poly.pdbx_seq_one_letter_code
_entity_poly.pdbx_strand_id
1 'polypeptide(L)'
;MHGEMVPVLMQLQQAFGEFELCSHEETGNGWSYARDKDVLRWCKAQGVAWHESPSNAVVRRLLSHGGGRNRWSGYWAQRMQEAPLPTPDDVPWLLQLPNELESRGALNAADLQLAGEVSQHVQRGGRSLAEEELFSFLHSRGQYYRAQMASPEEGAQSCSRISAHLAWGTLSIKEAAHATWARRQQLLGLPAAERPAGYLESLKSFEGRLHWHCHFIQKLE
;
A
#
# COMPACT_ATOMS: atom_id res chain seq x y z
N MET A 1 7.90 -7.44 22.02
CA MET A 1 7.72 -8.91 21.84
C MET A 1 7.92 -9.28 20.38
N HIS A 2 8.45 -10.47 20.08
CA HIS A 2 8.49 -11.06 18.73
C HIS A 2 8.06 -12.53 18.82
N GLY A 3 7.29 -13.02 17.85
CA GLY A 3 6.86 -14.43 17.83
C GLY A 3 5.79 -14.70 16.78
N GLU A 4 5.29 -15.93 16.78
CA GLU A 4 4.16 -16.34 15.94
C GLU A 4 2.88 -15.59 16.33
N MET A 5 2.03 -15.32 15.33
CA MET A 5 0.90 -14.40 15.48
C MET A 5 -0.06 -14.80 16.62
N VAL A 6 -0.50 -16.06 16.67
CA VAL A 6 -1.46 -16.52 17.69
C VAL A 6 -0.87 -16.44 19.11
N PRO A 7 0.34 -16.95 19.40
CA PRO A 7 0.98 -16.75 20.70
C PRO A 7 1.12 -15.28 21.11
N VAL A 8 1.47 -14.40 20.17
CA VAL A 8 1.57 -12.94 20.45
C VAL A 8 0.19 -12.35 20.77
N LEU A 9 -0.85 -12.69 20.01
CA LEU A 9 -2.22 -12.23 20.29
C LEU A 9 -2.72 -12.71 21.65
N MET A 10 -2.38 -13.93 22.07
CA MET A 10 -2.69 -14.43 23.42
C MET A 10 -2.02 -13.60 24.52
N GLN A 11 -0.74 -13.25 24.34
CA GLN A 11 -0.03 -12.39 25.29
C GLN A 11 -0.64 -10.97 25.33
N LEU A 12 -0.99 -10.42 24.17
CA LEU A 12 -1.69 -9.13 24.08
C LEU A 12 -3.04 -9.16 24.79
N GLN A 13 -3.81 -10.25 24.64
CA GLN A 13 -5.10 -10.41 25.31
C GLN A 13 -4.95 -10.49 26.84
N GLN A 14 -3.92 -11.18 27.33
CA GLN A 14 -3.64 -11.26 28.76
C GLN A 14 -3.24 -9.90 29.34
N ALA A 15 -2.50 -9.09 28.58
CA ALA A 15 -1.98 -7.80 29.05
C ALA A 15 -2.99 -6.66 28.92
N PHE A 16 -3.76 -6.60 27.83
CA PHE A 16 -4.70 -5.51 27.56
C PHE A 16 -6.17 -5.86 27.85
N GLY A 17 -6.50 -7.13 28.02
CA GLY A 17 -7.87 -7.60 28.15
C GLY A 17 -8.57 -7.74 26.80
N GLU A 18 -9.84 -7.35 26.74
CA GLU A 18 -10.65 -7.42 25.52
C GLU A 18 -10.21 -6.38 24.50
N PHE A 19 -10.06 -6.81 23.25
CA PHE A 19 -9.74 -5.93 22.13
C PHE A 19 -10.41 -6.45 20.85
N GLU A 20 -10.44 -5.59 19.84
CA GLU A 20 -10.83 -5.95 18.48
C GLU A 20 -9.57 -5.99 17.60
N LEU A 21 -9.52 -6.98 16.70
CA LEU A 21 -8.45 -7.08 15.72
C LEU A 21 -8.87 -6.35 14.44
N CYS A 22 -8.04 -5.45 13.96
CA CYS A 22 -8.24 -4.76 12.68
C CYS A 22 -7.04 -5.02 11.77
N SER A 23 -7.28 -5.41 10.52
CA SER A 23 -6.21 -5.59 9.53
C SER A 23 -6.70 -5.27 8.12
N HIS A 24 -5.74 -5.17 7.20
CA HIS A 24 -6.04 -5.25 5.78
C HIS A 24 -6.13 -6.71 5.34
N GLU A 25 -7.01 -6.98 4.37
CA GLU A 25 -7.00 -8.23 3.62
C GLU A 25 -5.65 -8.37 2.89
N GLU A 26 -4.95 -9.48 3.09
CA GLU A 26 -3.73 -9.79 2.36
C GLU A 26 -4.04 -10.71 1.16
N THR A 27 -3.36 -10.45 0.04
CA THR A 27 -3.22 -11.40 -1.08
C THR A 27 -1.80 -11.95 -1.04
N GLY A 28 -1.61 -12.98 -0.23
CA GLY A 28 -0.32 -13.58 0.04
C GLY A 28 -0.15 -14.97 -0.58
N ASN A 29 0.81 -15.72 -0.05
CA ASN A 29 1.03 -17.11 -0.47
C ASN A 29 0.42 -18.10 0.54
N GLY A 30 0.68 -19.40 0.37
CA GLY A 30 0.09 -20.43 1.22
C GLY A 30 0.39 -20.30 2.71
N TRP A 31 1.54 -19.76 3.10
CA TRP A 31 1.90 -19.67 4.53
C TRP A 31 1.20 -18.49 5.22
N SER A 32 1.10 -17.32 4.59
CA SER A 32 0.36 -16.20 5.18
C SER A 32 -1.14 -16.48 5.20
N TYR A 33 -1.67 -17.19 4.19
CA TYR A 33 -3.04 -17.71 4.22
C TYR A 33 -3.26 -18.71 5.36
N ALA A 34 -2.30 -19.58 5.65
CA ALA A 34 -2.38 -20.50 6.80
C ALA A 34 -2.40 -19.74 8.13
N ARG A 35 -1.51 -18.75 8.29
CA ARG A 35 -1.48 -17.84 9.45
C ARG A 35 -2.84 -17.17 9.65
N ASP A 36 -3.43 -16.60 8.61
CA ASP A 36 -4.71 -15.89 8.71
C ASP A 36 -5.86 -16.83 9.10
N LYS A 37 -5.87 -18.08 8.62
CA LYS A 37 -6.82 -19.09 9.09
C LYS A 37 -6.63 -19.44 10.57
N ASP A 38 -5.39 -19.48 11.05
CA ASP A 38 -5.08 -19.77 12.45
C ASP A 38 -5.53 -18.62 13.36
N VAL A 39 -5.29 -17.38 12.94
CA VAL A 39 -5.80 -16.17 13.59
C VAL A 39 -7.33 -16.15 13.60
N LEU A 40 -7.99 -16.48 12.48
CA LEU A 40 -9.45 -16.54 12.42
C LEU A 40 -10.02 -17.54 13.43
N ARG A 41 -9.42 -18.74 13.51
CA ARG A 41 -9.83 -19.78 14.46
C ARG A 41 -9.64 -19.31 15.89
N TRP A 42 -8.51 -18.66 16.18
CA TRP A 42 -8.23 -18.09 17.50
C TRP A 42 -9.24 -17.00 17.88
N CYS A 43 -9.48 -16.02 17.00
CA CYS A 43 -10.44 -14.94 17.22
C CYS A 43 -11.84 -15.48 17.56
N LYS A 44 -12.32 -16.48 16.79
CA LYS A 44 -13.61 -17.15 17.06
C LYS A 44 -13.65 -17.84 18.42
N ALA A 45 -12.57 -18.51 18.81
CA ALA A 45 -12.49 -19.22 20.08
C ALA A 45 -12.45 -18.27 21.28
N GLN A 46 -11.82 -17.10 21.13
CA GLN A 46 -11.66 -16.10 22.18
C GLN A 46 -12.74 -15.01 22.19
N GLY A 47 -13.68 -15.04 21.25
CA GLY A 47 -14.71 -13.99 21.12
C GLY A 47 -14.16 -12.64 20.65
N VAL A 48 -12.96 -12.60 20.06
CA VAL A 48 -12.35 -11.38 19.52
C VAL A 48 -12.96 -11.06 18.16
N ALA A 49 -13.55 -9.88 18.01
CA ALA A 49 -14.03 -9.39 16.72
C ALA A 49 -12.82 -9.09 15.81
N TRP A 50 -12.83 -9.67 14.59
CA TRP A 50 -11.81 -9.38 13.58
C TRP A 50 -12.43 -8.67 12.39
N HIS A 51 -12.01 -7.42 12.18
CA HIS A 51 -12.41 -6.55 11.08
C HIS A 51 -11.31 -6.50 10.03
N GLU A 52 -11.60 -7.05 8.85
CA GLU A 52 -10.72 -6.95 7.68
C GLU A 52 -11.24 -5.87 6.74
N SER A 53 -10.35 -4.96 6.34
CA SER A 53 -10.62 -3.98 5.29
C SER A 53 -9.93 -4.39 4.00
N PRO A 54 -10.57 -4.26 2.83
CA PRO A 54 -9.92 -4.61 1.57
C PRO A 54 -8.61 -3.87 1.36
N SER A 55 -7.57 -4.59 0.93
CA SER A 55 -6.33 -3.96 0.49
C SER A 55 -6.45 -3.51 -0.97
N ASN A 56 -5.98 -2.30 -1.26
CA ASN A 56 -6.04 -1.70 -2.59
C ASN A 56 -7.48 -1.77 -3.17
N ALA A 57 -7.60 -2.11 -4.45
CA ALA A 57 -8.87 -2.38 -5.12
C ALA A 57 -9.14 -3.87 -5.33
N VAL A 58 -8.62 -4.73 -4.46
CA VAL A 58 -8.82 -6.18 -4.55
C VAL A 58 -10.17 -6.56 -3.92
N VAL A 59 -10.93 -7.41 -4.59
CA VAL A 59 -12.23 -7.91 -4.15
C VAL A 59 -12.13 -9.43 -4.00
N ARG A 60 -12.14 -9.91 -2.76
CA ARG A 60 -12.12 -11.35 -2.46
C ARG A 60 -13.33 -12.06 -3.07
N ARG A 61 -13.09 -13.26 -3.62
CA ARG A 61 -14.14 -14.17 -4.16
C ARG A 61 -15.02 -13.54 -5.24
N LEU A 62 -14.46 -12.62 -6.04
CA LEU A 62 -15.19 -11.99 -7.12
C LEU A 62 -15.48 -13.01 -8.23
N LEU A 63 -16.74 -13.42 -8.36
CA LEU A 63 -17.14 -14.42 -9.35
C LEU A 63 -16.87 -13.92 -10.78
N SER A 64 -16.09 -14.69 -11.52
CA SER A 64 -15.67 -14.40 -12.89
C SER A 64 -16.76 -14.69 -13.94
N HIS A 65 -17.73 -15.55 -13.62
CA HIS A 65 -18.85 -15.86 -14.52
C HIS A 65 -19.81 -14.66 -14.63
N GLY A 66 -20.14 -14.26 -15.87
CA GLY A 66 -21.09 -13.17 -16.15
C GLY A 66 -20.52 -11.75 -16.21
N GLY A 67 -19.23 -11.57 -16.53
CA GLY A 67 -18.64 -10.24 -16.75
C GLY A 67 -17.73 -9.72 -15.63
N GLY A 68 -17.08 -10.61 -14.86
CA GLY A 68 -16.26 -10.25 -13.69
C GLY A 68 -15.21 -9.16 -13.91
N ARG A 69 -14.61 -9.06 -15.12
CA ARG A 69 -13.68 -7.97 -15.47
C ARG A 69 -14.35 -6.58 -15.46
N ASN A 70 -15.55 -6.47 -16.02
CA ASN A 70 -16.28 -5.20 -16.05
C ASN A 70 -16.75 -4.78 -14.65
N ARG A 71 -17.10 -5.75 -13.80
CA ARG A 71 -17.47 -5.49 -12.41
C ARG A 71 -16.29 -5.02 -11.56
N TRP A 72 -15.12 -5.66 -11.71
CA TRP A 72 -13.92 -5.27 -10.97
C TRP A 72 -13.48 -3.83 -11.26
N SER A 73 -13.44 -3.42 -12.54
CA SER A 73 -13.09 -2.03 -12.89
C SER A 73 -14.06 -1.01 -12.26
N GLY A 74 -15.34 -1.36 -12.10
CA GLY A 74 -16.30 -0.56 -11.35
C GLY A 74 -15.95 -0.43 -9.86
N TYR A 75 -15.60 -1.53 -9.20
CA TYR A 75 -15.13 -1.51 -7.80
C TYR A 75 -13.83 -0.72 -7.62
N TRP A 76 -12.90 -0.85 -8.57
CA TRP A 76 -11.68 -0.05 -8.58
C TRP A 76 -12.01 1.44 -8.63
N ALA A 77 -12.86 1.84 -9.58
CA ALA A 77 -13.26 3.23 -9.73
C ALA A 77 -13.95 3.77 -8.48
N GLN A 78 -14.89 3.02 -7.91
CA GLN A 78 -15.59 3.40 -6.67
C GLN A 78 -14.61 3.63 -5.52
N ARG A 79 -13.73 2.66 -5.24
CA ARG A 79 -12.78 2.77 -4.12
C ARG A 79 -11.78 3.89 -4.31
N MET A 80 -11.30 4.11 -5.54
CA MET A 80 -10.35 5.18 -5.80
C MET A 80 -11.01 6.57 -5.75
N GLN A 81 -12.33 6.68 -5.96
CA GLN A 81 -13.03 7.98 -5.87
C GLN A 81 -13.29 8.44 -4.43
N GLU A 82 -13.36 7.52 -3.48
CA GLU A 82 -13.46 7.86 -2.06
C GLU A 82 -12.21 8.61 -1.60
N ALA A 83 -12.38 9.64 -0.78
CA ALA A 83 -11.26 10.38 -0.22
C ALA A 83 -10.33 9.45 0.60
N PRO A 84 -8.99 9.62 0.52
CA PRO A 84 -8.07 9.03 1.48
C PRO A 84 -8.46 9.43 2.90
N LEU A 85 -8.33 8.50 3.85
CA LEU A 85 -8.55 8.78 5.26
C LEU A 85 -7.45 9.73 5.78
N PRO A 86 -7.79 10.68 6.66
CA PRO A 86 -6.78 11.51 7.31
C PRO A 86 -5.93 10.66 8.26
N THR A 87 -4.71 11.11 8.51
CA THR A 87 -3.90 10.59 9.62
C THR A 87 -4.65 10.83 10.93
N PRO A 88 -4.78 9.84 11.82
CA PRO A 88 -5.33 10.05 13.15
C PRO A 88 -4.53 11.11 13.92
N ASP A 89 -5.21 12.07 14.55
CA ASP A 89 -4.55 13.14 15.31
C ASP A 89 -3.83 12.62 16.56
N ASP A 90 -4.45 11.65 17.24
CA ASP A 90 -3.95 11.07 18.50
C ASP A 90 -4.19 9.56 18.58
N VAL A 91 -3.34 8.88 19.36
CA VAL A 91 -3.42 7.44 19.65
C VAL A 91 -3.33 7.21 21.16
N PRO A 92 -4.38 7.54 21.93
CA PRO A 92 -4.31 7.63 23.40
C PRO A 92 -4.01 6.30 24.10
N TRP A 93 -4.39 5.17 23.49
CA TRP A 93 -4.11 3.83 24.01
C TRP A 93 -2.62 3.43 23.92
N LEU A 94 -1.82 4.16 23.12
CA LEU A 94 -0.37 3.94 23.03
C LEU A 94 0.39 4.52 24.22
N LEU A 95 -0.25 5.37 25.04
CA LEU A 95 0.39 6.11 26.13
C LEU A 95 0.54 5.29 27.42
N GLN A 96 -0.13 4.14 27.53
CA GLN A 96 -0.08 3.27 28.70
C GLN A 96 0.08 1.80 28.29
N LEU A 97 1.31 1.41 27.97
CA LEU A 97 1.63 0.00 27.76
C LEU A 97 1.67 -0.72 29.11
N PRO A 98 1.03 -1.90 29.24
CA PRO A 98 1.20 -2.78 30.39
C PRO A 98 2.68 -3.09 30.61
N ASN A 99 3.13 -3.13 31.86
CA ASN A 99 4.54 -3.36 32.21
C ASN A 99 5.03 -4.74 31.78
N GLU A 100 4.11 -5.69 31.58
CA GLU A 100 4.35 -7.05 31.13
C GLU A 100 4.79 -7.10 29.65
N LEU A 101 4.56 -6.02 28.90
CA LEU A 101 4.89 -5.95 27.47
C LEU A 101 6.17 -5.16 27.23
N GLU A 102 7.27 -5.86 27.01
CA GLU A 102 8.51 -5.23 26.54
C GLU A 102 8.43 -4.89 25.05
N SER A 103 8.50 -3.59 24.74
CA SER A 103 8.84 -3.13 23.39
C SER A 103 10.29 -3.53 23.07
N ARG A 104 10.50 -4.10 21.88
CA ARG A 104 11.83 -4.41 21.35
C ARG A 104 12.37 -3.30 20.43
N GLY A 105 11.66 -2.18 20.33
CA GLY A 105 11.99 -1.10 19.41
C GLY A 105 11.81 -1.50 17.95
N ALA A 106 12.28 -0.64 17.04
CA ALA A 106 12.35 -0.97 15.62
C ALA A 106 13.49 -1.96 15.36
N LEU A 107 13.21 -3.01 14.60
CA LEU A 107 14.22 -3.97 14.15
C LEU A 107 15.23 -3.27 13.23
N ASN A 108 16.51 -3.55 13.45
CA ASN A 108 17.60 -3.19 12.55
C ASN A 108 18.06 -4.42 11.73
N ALA A 109 19.00 -4.20 10.80
CA ALA A 109 19.50 -5.27 9.94
C ALA A 109 20.14 -6.43 10.71
N ALA A 110 20.85 -6.14 11.81
CA ALA A 110 21.47 -7.16 12.66
C ALA A 110 20.43 -8.01 13.39
N ASP A 111 19.33 -7.40 13.85
CA ASP A 111 18.22 -8.15 14.49
C ASP A 111 17.57 -9.14 13.50
N LEU A 112 17.58 -8.81 12.22
CA LEU A 112 17.09 -9.65 11.11
C LEU A 112 18.15 -10.63 10.57
N GLN A 113 19.33 -10.66 11.17
CA GLN A 113 20.48 -11.49 10.72
C GLN A 113 20.84 -11.23 9.24
N LEU A 114 20.60 -10.01 8.77
CA LEU A 114 20.98 -9.58 7.43
C LEU A 114 22.46 -9.17 7.46
N ALA A 115 23.27 -9.83 6.64
CA ALA A 115 24.69 -9.54 6.48
C ALA A 115 24.97 -8.89 5.12
N GLY A 116 26.03 -8.09 5.06
CA GLY A 116 26.53 -7.46 3.84
C GLY A 116 26.25 -5.97 3.74
N GLU A 117 26.96 -5.30 2.85
CA GLU A 117 26.76 -3.88 2.58
C GLU A 117 25.52 -3.66 1.70
N VAL A 118 24.65 -2.75 2.12
CA VAL A 118 23.52 -2.32 1.31
C VAL A 118 24.02 -1.32 0.26
N SER A 119 23.82 -1.64 -1.02
CA SER A 119 24.18 -0.72 -2.10
C SER A 119 23.48 0.64 -1.93
N GLN A 120 24.19 1.73 -2.15
CA GLN A 120 23.63 3.10 -2.15
C GLN A 120 22.47 3.28 -3.15
N HIS A 121 22.33 2.39 -4.13
CA HIS A 121 21.27 2.42 -5.13
C HIS A 121 19.96 1.76 -4.64
N VAL A 122 19.98 1.12 -3.48
CA VAL A 122 18.76 0.55 -2.88
C VAL A 122 17.88 1.69 -2.41
N GLN A 123 16.65 1.73 -2.91
CA GLN A 123 15.67 2.72 -2.50
C GLN A 123 15.36 2.55 -1.01
N ARG A 124 15.49 3.64 -0.25
CA ARG A 124 15.14 3.68 1.17
C ARG A 124 13.61 3.71 1.31
N GLY A 125 13.08 2.85 2.18
CA GLY A 125 11.66 2.84 2.52
C GLY A 125 11.27 3.94 3.49
N GLY A 126 9.96 4.10 3.69
CA GLY A 126 9.40 5.07 4.64
C GLY A 126 8.38 6.00 3.98
N ARG A 127 7.43 6.49 4.78
CA ARG A 127 6.31 7.32 4.32
C ARG A 127 6.78 8.60 3.64
N SER A 128 7.61 9.40 4.30
CA SER A 128 8.08 10.69 3.78
C SER A 128 8.82 10.54 2.44
N LEU A 129 9.67 9.53 2.32
CA LEU A 129 10.37 9.22 1.07
C LEU A 129 9.42 8.77 -0.04
N ALA A 130 8.34 8.07 0.29
CA ALA A 130 7.32 7.70 -0.69
C ALA A 130 6.59 8.92 -1.26
N GLU A 131 6.27 9.89 -0.40
CA GLU A 131 5.63 11.16 -0.78
C GLU A 131 6.56 12.02 -1.63
N GLU A 132 7.83 12.14 -1.24
CA GLU A 132 8.85 12.84 -2.03
C GLU A 132 9.03 12.23 -3.42
N GLU A 133 9.11 10.90 -3.50
CA GLU A 133 9.30 10.17 -4.75
C GLU A 133 8.11 10.37 -5.70
N LEU A 134 6.88 10.24 -5.17
CA LEU A 134 5.64 10.50 -5.90
C LEU A 134 5.55 11.97 -6.33
N PHE A 135 5.85 12.90 -5.44
CA PHE A 135 5.82 14.34 -5.74
C PHE A 135 6.78 14.69 -6.87
N SER A 136 8.04 14.24 -6.75
CA SER A 136 9.09 14.43 -7.76
C SER A 136 8.68 13.86 -9.13
N PHE A 137 8.07 12.67 -9.13
CA PHE A 137 7.51 12.09 -10.35
C PHE A 137 6.39 12.94 -10.95
N LEU A 138 5.39 13.35 -10.16
CA LEU A 138 4.23 14.08 -10.65
C LEU A 138 4.52 15.54 -11.08
N HIS A 139 5.55 16.16 -10.50
CA HIS A 139 5.85 17.57 -10.73
C HIS A 139 7.06 17.80 -11.64
N SER A 140 7.92 16.81 -11.84
CA SER A 140 9.11 16.93 -12.68
C SER A 140 9.37 15.69 -13.55
N ARG A 141 9.83 14.58 -12.95
CA ARG A 141 10.43 13.46 -13.68
C ARG A 141 9.46 12.72 -14.61
N GLY A 142 8.17 12.72 -14.26
CA GLY A 142 7.14 11.96 -14.94
C GLY A 142 6.68 12.53 -16.28
N GLN A 143 7.16 13.70 -16.71
CA GLN A 143 6.75 14.30 -17.99
C GLN A 143 6.96 13.36 -19.18
N TYR A 144 8.12 12.71 -19.24
CA TYR A 144 8.50 11.81 -20.34
C TYR A 144 8.22 10.34 -20.05
N TYR A 145 7.55 10.03 -18.94
CA TYR A 145 7.26 8.67 -18.48
C TYR A 145 6.76 7.77 -19.60
N ARG A 146 5.79 8.24 -20.41
CA ARG A 146 5.21 7.43 -21.48
C ARG A 146 6.24 6.98 -22.52
N ALA A 147 7.16 7.87 -22.90
CA ALA A 147 8.15 7.60 -23.94
C ALA A 147 9.35 6.80 -23.39
N GLN A 148 9.76 7.10 -22.16
CA GLN A 148 11.01 6.60 -21.58
C GLN A 148 10.86 5.31 -20.78
N MET A 149 9.64 4.89 -20.41
CA MET A 149 9.46 3.71 -19.55
C MET A 149 9.98 2.38 -20.14
N ALA A 150 10.14 2.29 -21.46
CA ALA A 150 10.63 1.09 -22.13
C ALA A 150 12.16 0.98 -22.14
N SER A 151 12.87 2.10 -21.90
CA SER A 151 14.32 2.14 -21.81
C SER A 151 14.76 1.87 -20.36
N PRO A 152 15.63 0.88 -20.08
CA PRO A 152 16.13 0.64 -18.73
C PRO A 152 16.85 1.85 -18.12
N GLU A 153 17.62 2.57 -18.94
CA GLU A 153 18.42 3.72 -18.50
C GLU A 153 17.54 4.94 -18.23
N GLU A 154 16.69 5.32 -19.17
CA GLU A 154 15.81 6.49 -19.02
C GLU A 154 14.67 6.20 -18.04
N GLY A 155 14.17 4.96 -18.02
CA GLY A 155 13.13 4.48 -17.12
C GLY A 155 13.56 4.51 -15.66
N ALA A 156 14.86 4.34 -15.37
CA ALA A 156 15.39 4.47 -14.01
C ALA A 156 15.14 5.88 -13.43
N GLN A 157 15.11 6.90 -14.28
CA GLN A 157 14.93 8.29 -13.88
C GLN A 157 13.48 8.77 -14.04
N SER A 158 12.79 8.35 -15.10
CA SER A 158 11.47 8.88 -15.49
C SER A 158 10.28 8.12 -14.93
N CYS A 159 10.48 6.87 -14.47
CA CYS A 159 9.41 6.12 -13.80
C CYS A 159 9.16 6.64 -12.38
N SER A 160 7.98 6.33 -11.86
CA SER A 160 7.55 6.79 -10.53
C SER A 160 8.39 6.25 -9.38
N ARG A 161 9.06 5.09 -9.56
CA ARG A 161 9.84 4.40 -8.52
C ARG A 161 9.08 4.14 -7.21
N ILE A 162 7.74 4.21 -7.19
CA ILE A 162 6.95 3.98 -5.97
C ILE A 162 6.61 2.51 -5.71
N SER A 163 7.07 1.56 -6.52
CA SER A 163 6.65 0.16 -6.43
C SER A 163 7.00 -0.49 -5.09
N ALA A 164 8.19 -0.21 -4.55
CA ALA A 164 8.57 -0.70 -3.22
C ALA A 164 7.68 -0.07 -2.14
N HIS A 165 7.36 1.22 -2.27
CA HIS A 165 6.49 1.91 -1.32
C HIS A 165 5.06 1.37 -1.30
N LEU A 166 4.50 1.03 -2.48
CA LEU A 166 3.21 0.37 -2.61
C LEU A 166 3.23 -1.04 -2.01
N ALA A 167 4.30 -1.82 -2.26
CA ALA A 167 4.43 -3.18 -1.74
C ALA A 167 4.52 -3.23 -0.21
N TRP A 168 5.19 -2.24 0.40
CA TRP A 168 5.36 -2.15 1.86
C TRP A 168 4.30 -1.29 2.56
N GLY A 169 3.31 -0.77 1.84
CA GLY A 169 2.22 0.02 2.42
C GLY A 169 2.63 1.39 2.95
N THR A 170 3.81 1.90 2.57
CA THR A 170 4.26 3.27 2.94
C THR A 170 3.59 4.36 2.09
N LEU A 171 2.93 3.97 1.01
CA LEU A 171 2.07 4.82 0.19
C LEU A 171 0.87 3.99 -0.27
N SER A 172 -0.33 4.55 -0.17
CA SER A 172 -1.53 3.88 -0.67
C SER A 172 -1.73 4.14 -2.16
N ILE A 173 -2.27 3.15 -2.87
CA ILE A 173 -2.63 3.28 -4.28
C ILE A 173 -3.69 4.37 -4.51
N LYS A 174 -4.58 4.57 -3.53
CA LYS A 174 -5.63 5.61 -3.55
C LYS A 174 -5.01 7.00 -3.45
N GLU A 175 -3.99 7.17 -2.62
CA GLU A 175 -3.25 8.44 -2.53
C GLU A 175 -2.50 8.75 -3.83
N ALA A 176 -1.84 7.75 -4.42
CA ALA A 176 -1.18 7.91 -5.72
C ALA A 176 -2.16 8.29 -6.83
N ALA A 177 -3.36 7.70 -6.85
CA ALA A 177 -4.42 8.05 -7.80
C ALA A 177 -4.90 9.50 -7.60
N HIS A 178 -5.25 9.87 -6.36
CA HIS A 178 -5.69 11.23 -6.02
C HIS A 178 -4.65 12.29 -6.36
N ALA A 179 -3.38 12.07 -6.01
CA ALA A 179 -2.29 12.99 -6.33
C ALA A 179 -2.10 13.14 -7.85
N THR A 180 -2.22 12.03 -8.59
CA THR A 180 -2.17 12.04 -10.06
C THR A 180 -3.32 12.85 -10.65
N TRP A 181 -4.55 12.66 -10.17
CA TRP A 181 -5.71 13.41 -10.63
C TRP A 181 -5.60 14.89 -10.32
N ALA A 182 -5.20 15.24 -9.09
CA ALA A 182 -4.96 16.62 -8.69
C ALA A 182 -3.94 17.30 -9.62
N ARG A 183 -2.81 16.63 -9.88
CA ARG A 183 -1.79 17.15 -10.79
C ARG A 183 -2.30 17.31 -12.23
N ARG A 184 -3.07 16.35 -12.74
CA ARG A 184 -3.68 16.43 -14.06
C ARG A 184 -4.63 17.63 -14.16
N GLN A 185 -5.44 17.87 -13.14
CA GLN A 185 -6.34 19.04 -13.10
C GLN A 185 -5.56 20.35 -13.10
N GLN A 186 -4.47 20.46 -12.32
CA GLN A 186 -3.59 21.63 -12.35
C GLN A 186 -3.03 21.90 -13.76
N LEU A 187 -2.53 20.86 -14.44
CA LEU A 187 -1.98 20.98 -15.80
C LEU A 187 -3.06 21.32 -16.85
N LEU A 188 -4.29 20.84 -16.65
CA LEU A 188 -5.43 21.18 -17.50
C LEU A 188 -5.86 22.64 -17.32
N GLY A 189 -5.70 23.21 -16.12
CA GLY A 189 -5.97 24.62 -15.82
C GLY A 189 -4.97 25.61 -16.41
N LEU A 190 -3.80 25.15 -16.86
CA LEU A 190 -2.82 26.01 -17.56
C LEU A 190 -3.30 26.37 -18.97
N PRO A 191 -2.94 27.57 -19.49
CA PRO A 191 -3.10 27.89 -20.90
C PRO A 191 -2.44 26.83 -21.79
N ALA A 192 -3.07 26.48 -22.91
CA ALA A 192 -2.59 25.40 -23.77
C ALA A 192 -1.15 25.62 -24.26
N ALA A 193 -0.74 26.88 -24.48
CA ALA A 193 0.61 27.25 -24.89
C ALA A 193 1.68 27.05 -23.78
N GLU A 194 1.28 27.07 -22.51
CA GLU A 194 2.17 26.91 -21.35
C GLU A 194 2.21 25.47 -20.83
N ARG A 195 1.33 24.60 -21.36
CA ARG A 195 1.24 23.21 -20.91
C ARG A 195 2.44 22.41 -21.42
N PRO A 196 3.19 21.71 -20.55
CA PRO A 196 4.29 20.86 -20.98
C PRO A 196 3.79 19.73 -21.89
N ALA A 197 4.42 19.60 -23.06
CA ALA A 197 4.05 18.60 -24.05
C ALA A 197 4.19 17.18 -23.50
N GLY A 198 3.21 16.31 -23.79
CA GLY A 198 3.22 14.91 -23.42
C GLY A 198 2.92 14.60 -21.94
N TYR A 199 2.84 15.62 -21.07
CA TYR A 199 2.74 15.38 -19.63
C TYR A 199 1.39 14.76 -19.24
N LEU A 200 0.28 15.25 -19.81
CA LEU A 200 -1.04 14.68 -19.54
C LEU A 200 -1.16 13.24 -20.03
N GLU A 201 -0.52 12.91 -21.14
CA GLU A 201 -0.46 11.56 -21.70
C GLU A 201 0.37 10.62 -20.80
N SER A 202 1.50 11.13 -20.30
CA SER A 202 2.33 10.43 -19.32
C SER A 202 1.60 10.14 -18.02
N LEU A 203 0.92 11.13 -17.43
CA LEU A 203 0.14 10.91 -16.21
C LEU A 203 -1.06 9.97 -16.44
N LYS A 204 -1.69 10.03 -17.62
CA LYS A 204 -2.74 9.06 -17.99
C LYS A 204 -2.17 7.63 -18.10
N SER A 205 -0.97 7.49 -18.66
CA SER A 205 -0.29 6.19 -18.74
C SER A 205 0.08 5.66 -17.35
N PHE A 206 0.49 6.54 -16.43
CA PHE A 206 0.79 6.18 -15.05
C PHE A 206 -0.46 5.73 -14.29
N GLU A 207 -1.57 6.46 -14.41
CA GLU A 207 -2.87 6.05 -13.86
C GLU A 207 -3.27 4.64 -14.34
N GLY A 208 -3.05 4.35 -15.63
CA GLY A 208 -3.24 3.01 -16.17
C GLY A 208 -2.40 1.94 -15.46
N ARG A 209 -1.16 2.25 -15.04
CA ARG A 209 -0.33 1.33 -14.24
C ARG A 209 -0.86 1.12 -12.82
N LEU A 210 -1.46 2.14 -12.20
CA LEU A 210 -2.10 1.99 -10.87
C LEU A 210 -3.31 1.03 -10.95
N HIS A 211 -4.09 1.15 -12.03
CA HIS A 211 -5.16 0.19 -12.31
C HIS A 211 -4.62 -1.21 -12.58
N TRP A 212 -3.57 -1.34 -13.41
CA TRP A 212 -2.92 -2.63 -13.69
C TRP A 212 -2.36 -3.30 -12.45
N HIS A 213 -1.74 -2.55 -11.54
CA HIS A 213 -1.23 -3.06 -10.26
C HIS A 213 -2.32 -3.85 -9.51
N CYS A 214 -3.48 -3.22 -9.29
CA CYS A 214 -4.56 -3.86 -8.57
C CYS A 214 -5.19 -5.01 -9.38
N HIS A 215 -5.29 -4.86 -10.70
CA HIS A 215 -5.84 -5.89 -11.59
C HIS A 215 -5.02 -7.17 -11.59
N PHE A 216 -3.69 -7.08 -11.50
CA PHE A 216 -2.84 -8.27 -11.41
C PHE A 216 -3.02 -8.98 -10.07
N ILE A 217 -3.07 -8.24 -8.97
CA ILE A 217 -3.30 -8.82 -7.64
C ILE A 217 -4.67 -9.51 -7.58
N GLN A 218 -5.71 -8.89 -8.15
CA GLN A 218 -7.05 -9.48 -8.23
C GLN A 218 -7.08 -10.87 -8.89
N LYS A 219 -6.17 -11.18 -9.81
CA LYS A 219 -6.14 -12.50 -10.46
C LYS A 219 -5.65 -13.62 -9.53
N LEU A 220 -5.09 -13.27 -8.39
CA LEU A 220 -4.65 -14.20 -7.36
C LEU A 220 -5.77 -14.53 -6.35
N GLU A 221 -6.91 -13.83 -6.42
CA GLU A 221 -8.10 -14.00 -5.57
C GLU A 221 -9.29 -14.60 -6.32
#